data_AF-A0A5C9ELG2-F1
#
_entry.id   AF-A0A5C9ELG2-F1
#
_cell.length_a   1.000
_cell.length_b   1.000
_cell.length_c   1.000
_cell.angle_alpha   90.00
_cell.angle_beta   90.00
_cell.angle_gamma   90.00
#
_symmetry.space_group_name_H-M   'P 1'
#
loop_
_entity.id
_entity.type
_entity.pdbx_description
1 polymer ?
#
loop_
_entity_poly.entity_id
_entity_poly.type
_entity_poly.pdbx_seq_one_letter_code
_entity_poly.pdbx_strand_id
1 'polypeptide(L)'
;MKENGKKVHVLKDPKLKLIRYNFRAILSKEYDKRINELMERSKELSERKRNGEISYREWKNEMIKMRKESVALQDALAGNPIICMECKSVKNDLQQDKLGGWECYNEEHELDERGLPHPTSPFDENLVLWKGK
;
A
#
# COMPACT_ATOMS: atom_id res chain seq x y z
N MET A 1 3.24 16.73 -11.35
CA MET A 1 4.11 17.23 -12.45
C MET A 1 4.73 16.05 -13.18
N LYS A 2 5.33 16.25 -14.37
CA LYS A 2 6.15 15.22 -14.99
C LYS A 2 7.62 15.61 -14.85
N GLU A 3 8.46 14.73 -14.34
CA GLU A 3 9.91 14.88 -14.32
C GLU A 3 10.53 13.66 -15.00
N ASN A 4 11.44 13.88 -15.95
CA ASN A 4 12.06 12.82 -16.75
C ASN A 4 11.04 11.83 -17.38
N GLY A 5 9.85 12.34 -17.75
CA GLY A 5 8.74 11.54 -18.30
C GLY A 5 7.87 10.80 -17.27
N LYS A 6 8.28 10.72 -16.00
CA LYS A 6 7.52 10.09 -14.91
C LYS A 6 6.59 11.08 -14.22
N LYS A 7 5.43 10.61 -13.75
CA LYS A 7 4.51 11.42 -12.94
C LYS A 7 5.03 11.49 -11.51
N VAL A 8 5.28 12.70 -11.02
CA VAL A 8 5.80 12.97 -9.68
C VAL A 8 4.84 13.88 -8.91
N HIS A 9 4.66 13.58 -7.62
CA HIS A 9 3.90 14.39 -6.68
C HIS A 9 4.80 14.91 -5.54
N VAL A 10 5.46 16.04 -5.77
CA VAL A 10 6.23 16.76 -4.74
C VAL A 10 5.39 17.88 -4.15
N LEU A 11 5.23 17.90 -2.83
CA LEU A 11 4.67 19.02 -2.09
C LEU A 11 5.80 19.83 -1.46
N LYS A 12 5.83 21.15 -1.62
CA LYS A 12 6.87 22.00 -1.00
C LYS A 12 6.50 22.46 0.40
N ASP A 13 5.21 22.67 0.65
CA ASP A 13 4.70 23.15 1.93
C ASP A 13 4.74 22.03 3.01
N PRO A 14 5.38 22.26 4.17
CA PRO A 14 5.48 21.26 5.24
C PRO A 14 4.13 20.84 5.84
N LYS A 15 3.15 21.75 5.96
CA LYS A 15 1.81 21.43 6.46
C LYS A 15 1.06 20.55 5.46
N LEU A 16 1.19 20.85 4.17
CA LEU A 16 0.58 20.01 3.12
C LEU A 16 1.23 18.62 3.05
N LYS A 17 2.55 18.51 3.29
CA LYS A 17 3.24 17.21 3.42
C LYS A 17 2.65 16.38 4.56
N LEU A 18 2.46 16.99 5.74
CA LEU A 18 1.87 16.31 6.90
C LEU A 18 0.44 15.85 6.63
N ILE A 19 -0.39 16.70 5.99
CA ILE A 19 -1.75 16.34 5.60
C ILE A 19 -1.76 15.14 4.64
N ARG A 20 -0.94 15.18 3.58
CA ARG A 20 -0.81 14.07 2.63
C ARG A 20 -0.41 12.77 3.33
N TYR A 21 0.59 12.85 4.21
CA TYR A 21 1.03 11.71 4.99
C TYR A 21 -0.09 11.09 5.83
N ASN A 22 -0.84 11.92 6.58
CA ASN A 22 -1.95 11.43 7.40
C ASN A 22 -3.00 10.72 6.55
N PHE A 23 -3.36 11.29 5.39
CA PHE A 23 -4.28 10.63 4.46
C PHE A 23 -3.75 9.29 3.95
N ARG A 24 -2.48 9.24 3.53
CA ARG A 24 -1.86 8.00 3.05
C ARG A 24 -1.79 6.93 4.15
N ALA A 25 -1.46 7.31 5.37
CA ALA A 25 -1.44 6.41 6.52
C ALA A 25 -2.82 5.80 6.79
N ILE A 26 -3.88 6.62 6.76
CA ILE A 26 -5.25 6.14 6.93
C ILE A 26 -5.62 5.18 5.81
N LEU A 27 -5.34 5.55 4.55
CA LEU A 27 -5.64 4.72 3.39
C LEU A 27 -4.87 3.39 3.39
N SER A 28 -3.60 3.41 3.79
CA SER A 28 -2.78 2.19 3.93
C SER A 28 -3.36 1.27 5.00
N LYS A 29 -3.73 1.81 6.17
CA LYS A 29 -4.36 1.01 7.24
C LYS A 29 -5.69 0.41 6.81
N GLU A 30 -6.52 1.16 6.09
CA GLU A 30 -7.79 0.66 5.55
C GLU A 30 -7.56 -0.45 4.51
N TYR A 31 -6.55 -0.30 3.66
CA TYR A 31 -6.14 -1.35 2.73
C TYR A 31 -5.73 -2.63 3.47
N ASP A 32 -4.81 -2.53 4.44
CA ASP A 32 -4.32 -3.68 5.21
C ASP A 32 -5.46 -4.39 5.95
N LYS A 33 -6.37 -3.61 6.56
CA LYS A 33 -7.56 -4.13 7.23
C LYS A 33 -8.42 -4.96 6.27
N ARG A 34 -8.73 -4.43 5.08
CA ARG A 34 -9.58 -5.13 4.10
C ARG A 34 -8.91 -6.38 3.52
N ILE A 35 -7.60 -6.35 3.31
CA ILE A 35 -6.86 -7.54 2.87
C ILE A 35 -6.91 -8.62 3.95
N ASN A 36 -6.73 -8.27 5.22
CA ASN A 36 -6.85 -9.21 6.33
C ASN A 36 -8.27 -9.80 6.44
N GLU A 37 -9.31 -8.98 6.29
CA GLU A 37 -10.70 -9.45 6.25
C GLU A 37 -10.95 -10.45 5.11
N LEU A 38 -10.39 -10.19 3.92
CA LEU A 38 -10.48 -11.14 2.79
C LEU A 38 -9.74 -12.45 3.07
N MET A 39 -8.56 -12.38 3.70
CA MET A 39 -7.80 -13.56 4.08
C MET A 39 -8.56 -14.42 5.09
N GLU A 40 -9.15 -13.82 6.13
CA GLU A 40 -9.94 -14.53 7.13
C GLU A 40 -11.21 -15.14 6.52
N ARG A 41 -11.96 -14.36 5.73
CA ARG A 41 -13.14 -14.88 4.99
C ARG A 41 -12.78 -16.06 4.08
N SER A 42 -11.61 -16.03 3.44
CA SER A 42 -11.15 -17.12 2.57
C SER A 42 -10.81 -18.40 3.36
N LYS A 43 -10.20 -18.26 4.54
CA LYS A 43 -9.91 -19.38 5.45
C LYS A 43 -11.21 -20.02 5.93
N GLU A 44 -12.12 -19.21 6.48
CA GLU A 44 -13.42 -19.66 6.97
C GLU A 44 -14.22 -20.38 5.87
N LEU A 45 -14.31 -19.80 4.68
CA LEU A 45 -15.00 -20.41 3.54
C LEU A 45 -14.38 -21.78 3.17
N SER A 46 -13.06 -21.89 3.23
CA SER A 46 -12.34 -23.12 2.94
C SER A 46 -12.49 -24.18 4.04
N GLU A 47 -12.68 -23.78 5.30
CA GLU A 47 -13.04 -24.67 6.41
C GLU A 47 -14.46 -25.18 6.29
N ARG A 48 -15.43 -24.30 6.03
CA ARG A 48 -16.83 -24.68 5.79
C ARG A 48 -16.97 -25.70 4.67
N LYS A 49 -16.21 -25.52 3.57
CA LYS A 49 -16.14 -26.51 2.48
C LYS A 49 -15.56 -27.84 2.96
N ARG A 50 -14.47 -27.83 3.72
CA ARG A 50 -13.83 -29.05 4.27
C ARG A 50 -14.76 -29.81 5.22
N ASN A 51 -15.55 -29.10 6.00
CA ASN A 51 -16.56 -29.65 6.90
C ASN A 51 -17.82 -30.14 6.18
N GLY A 52 -17.95 -29.92 4.87
CA GLY A 52 -19.13 -30.29 4.10
C GLY A 52 -20.35 -29.39 4.31
N GLU A 53 -20.18 -28.23 4.95
CA GLU A 53 -21.26 -27.27 5.22
C GLU A 53 -21.71 -26.50 3.97
N ILE A 54 -20.85 -26.44 2.95
CA ILE A 54 -21.15 -25.81 1.66
C ILE A 54 -20.69 -26.70 0.52
N SER A 55 -21.38 -26.61 -0.61
CA SER A 55 -20.99 -27.30 -1.84
C SER A 55 -19.75 -26.68 -2.48
N TYR A 56 -19.06 -27.46 -3.33
CA TYR A 56 -17.96 -26.93 -4.15
C TYR A 56 -18.38 -25.75 -5.03
N ARG A 57 -19.62 -25.75 -5.53
CA ARG A 57 -20.14 -24.68 -6.39
C ARG A 57 -20.30 -23.38 -5.62
N GLU A 58 -20.84 -23.43 -4.40
CA GLU A 58 -20.96 -22.27 -3.52
C GLU A 58 -19.59 -21.72 -3.15
N TRP A 59 -18.68 -22.59 -2.72
CA TRP A 59 -17.29 -22.21 -2.43
C TRP A 59 -16.63 -21.51 -3.62
N LYS A 60 -16.75 -22.08 -4.83
CA LYS A 60 -16.15 -21.51 -6.05
C LYS A 60 -16.72 -20.12 -6.36
N ASN A 61 -18.04 -19.94 -6.23
CA ASN A 61 -18.68 -18.66 -6.49
C ASN A 61 -18.22 -17.58 -5.51
N GLU A 62 -18.13 -17.89 -4.22
CA GLU A 62 -17.64 -16.96 -3.21
C GLU A 62 -16.15 -16.63 -3.40
N MET A 63 -15.31 -17.61 -3.72
CA MET A 63 -13.90 -17.35 -4.06
C MET A 63 -13.75 -16.43 -5.28
N ILE A 64 -14.62 -16.52 -6.28
CA ILE A 64 -14.63 -15.60 -7.43
C ILE A 64 -14.99 -14.18 -6.99
N LYS A 65 -15.96 -14.01 -6.09
CA LYS A 65 -16.33 -12.69 -5.54
C LYS A 65 -15.17 -12.09 -4.76
N MET A 66 -14.56 -12.86 -3.84
CA MET A 66 -13.39 -12.42 -3.08
C MET A 66 -12.22 -12.04 -3.98
N ARG A 67 -11.98 -12.78 -5.07
CA ARG A 67 -10.96 -12.43 -6.06
C ARG A 67 -11.23 -11.09 -6.72
N LYS A 68 -12.49 -10.79 -7.08
CA LYS A 68 -12.86 -9.48 -7.64
C LYS A 68 -12.63 -8.35 -6.63
N GLU A 69 -13.01 -8.55 -5.37
CA GLU A 69 -12.73 -7.60 -4.29
C GLU A 69 -11.22 -7.36 -4.11
N SER A 70 -10.42 -8.43 -4.09
CA SER A 70 -8.96 -8.35 -4.00
C SER A 70 -8.33 -7.58 -5.17
N VAL A 71 -8.79 -7.82 -6.40
CA VAL A 71 -8.29 -7.09 -7.59
C VAL A 71 -8.64 -5.61 -7.49
N ALA A 72 -9.88 -5.28 -7.11
CA ALA A 72 -10.29 -3.88 -6.95
C ALA A 72 -9.44 -3.14 -5.89
N LEU A 73 -9.08 -3.83 -4.79
CA LEU A 73 -8.16 -3.26 -3.78
C LEU A 73 -6.75 -3.06 -4.33
N GLN A 74 -6.22 -4.03 -5.08
CA GLN A 74 -4.90 -3.91 -5.71
C GLN A 74 -4.86 -2.78 -6.74
N ASP A 75 -5.89 -2.64 -7.57
CA ASP A 75 -6.00 -1.55 -8.54
C ASP A 75 -6.09 -0.19 -7.86
N ALA A 76 -6.84 -0.09 -6.74
CA ALA A 76 -6.91 1.13 -5.95
C ALA A 76 -5.55 1.52 -5.36
N LEU A 77 -4.76 0.54 -4.91
CA LEU A 77 -3.42 0.76 -4.37
C LEU A 77 -2.43 1.16 -5.48
N ALA A 78 -2.45 0.49 -6.62
CA ALA A 78 -1.55 0.76 -7.75
C ALA A 78 -1.88 2.11 -8.44
N GLY A 79 -3.17 2.44 -8.56
CA GLY A 79 -3.62 3.66 -9.24
C GLY A 79 -3.36 4.95 -8.47
N ASN A 80 -3.08 4.87 -7.16
CA ASN A 80 -2.96 6.04 -6.29
C ASN A 80 -1.60 6.07 -5.56
N PRO A 81 -1.00 7.25 -5.38
CA PRO A 81 0.28 7.38 -4.68
C PRO A 81 0.08 7.25 -3.17
N ILE A 82 -0.29 6.06 -2.69
CA ILE A 82 -0.58 5.78 -1.27
C ILE A 82 0.71 5.37 -0.55
N ILE A 83 1.41 4.37 -1.08
CA ILE A 83 2.66 3.83 -0.54
C ILE A 83 3.70 3.65 -1.63
N CYS A 84 4.97 3.63 -1.24
CA CYS A 84 6.01 3.04 -2.08
C CYS A 84 5.80 1.53 -2.17
N MET A 85 5.78 0.96 -3.37
CA MET A 85 5.59 -0.47 -3.58
C MET A 85 6.76 -1.31 -3.06
N GLU A 86 7.95 -0.74 -2.97
CA GLU A 86 9.17 -1.40 -2.50
C GLU A 86 9.32 -1.33 -0.97
N CYS A 87 9.45 -0.12 -0.42
CA CYS A 87 9.69 0.08 1.02
C CYS A 87 8.43 0.26 1.86
N LYS A 88 7.24 0.29 1.25
CA LYS A 88 5.93 0.51 1.91
C LYS A 88 5.80 1.85 2.64
N SER A 89 6.71 2.80 2.43
CA SER A 89 6.63 4.14 3.04
C SER A 89 5.44 4.93 2.52
N VAL A 90 4.68 5.53 3.44
CA VAL A 90 3.62 6.52 3.19
C VAL A 90 4.14 7.96 3.21
N LYS A 91 5.36 8.18 3.72
CA LYS A 91 5.93 9.50 4.02
C LYS A 91 6.56 10.15 2.79
N ASN A 92 7.28 9.35 2.01
CA ASN A 92 8.12 9.83 0.92
C ASN A 92 7.29 10.47 -0.20
N ASP A 93 7.89 11.46 -0.88
CA ASP A 93 7.39 11.86 -2.19
C ASP A 93 7.44 10.63 -3.11
N LEU A 94 6.40 10.42 -3.92
CA LEU A 94 6.28 9.24 -4.77
C LEU A 94 6.34 9.64 -6.23
N GLN A 95 6.98 8.79 -7.04
CA GLN A 95 6.98 8.85 -8.48
C GLN A 95 6.37 7.58 -9.06
N GLN A 96 5.78 7.69 -10.25
CA GLN A 96 5.26 6.53 -10.94
C GLN A 96 6.39 5.79 -11.68
N ASP A 97 6.50 4.49 -11.45
CA ASP A 97 7.44 3.60 -12.14
C ASP A 97 7.00 3.32 -13.60
N LYS A 98 7.77 2.50 -14.32
CA LYS A 98 7.47 2.13 -15.72
C LYS A 98 6.27 1.19 -15.87
N LEU A 99 5.88 0.49 -14.81
CA LEU A 99 4.78 -0.48 -14.75
C LEU A 99 3.48 0.14 -14.23
N GLY A 100 3.51 1.43 -13.86
CA GLY A 100 2.37 2.17 -13.34
C GLY A 100 2.24 2.14 -11.81
N GLY A 101 3.14 1.46 -11.10
CA GLY A 101 3.23 1.46 -9.65
C GLY A 101 3.86 2.75 -9.10
N TRP A 102 3.79 2.92 -7.79
CA TRP A 102 4.36 4.09 -7.10
C TRP A 102 5.60 3.69 -6.31
N GLU A 103 6.72 4.35 -6.58
CA GLU A 103 8.01 4.14 -5.91
C GLU A 103 8.47 5.45 -5.26
N CYS A 104 9.49 5.39 -4.40
CA CYS A 104 10.04 6.61 -3.80
C CYS A 104 10.64 7.50 -4.90
N TYR A 105 10.27 8.78 -4.87
CA TYR A 105 10.91 9.77 -5.72
C TYR A 105 12.38 9.89 -5.32
N ASN A 106 13.28 9.94 -6.32
CA ASN A 106 14.74 9.96 -6.17
C ASN A 106 15.37 8.74 -5.45
N GLU A 107 14.68 7.60 -5.33
CA GLU A 107 15.20 6.43 -4.59
C GLU A 107 15.59 6.77 -3.14
N GLU A 108 15.03 7.86 -2.58
CA GLU A 108 15.23 8.21 -1.18
C GLU A 108 14.35 7.29 -0.32
N HIS A 109 14.89 6.15 0.06
CA HIS A 109 14.24 5.21 0.98
C HIS A 109 14.56 5.57 2.44
N GLU A 110 13.55 5.55 3.31
CA GLU A 110 13.78 5.58 4.76
C GLU A 110 14.39 4.23 5.17
N LEU A 111 15.66 4.23 5.58
CA LEU A 111 16.37 3.04 6.06
C LEU A 111 16.50 3.07 7.59
N ASP A 112 16.43 1.91 8.23
CA ASP A 112 16.73 1.73 9.64
C ASP A 112 18.25 1.69 9.87
N GLU A 113 18.67 1.59 11.14
CA GLU A 113 20.09 1.50 11.52
C GLU A 113 20.82 0.28 10.90
N ARG A 114 20.07 -0.69 10.36
CA ARG A 114 20.57 -1.89 9.69
C ARG A 114 20.59 -1.75 8.16
N GLY A 115 20.24 -0.58 7.63
CA GLY A 115 20.15 -0.34 6.19
C GLY A 115 18.95 -1.01 5.53
N LEU A 116 17.95 -1.43 6.32
CA LEU A 116 16.71 -2.04 5.83
C LEU A 116 15.60 -0.98 5.75
N PRO A 117 14.63 -1.11 4.83
CA PRO A 117 13.47 -0.22 4.81
C PRO A 117 12.77 -0.17 6.18
N HIS A 118 12.75 1.00 6.83
CA HIS A 118 12.12 1.14 8.14
C HIS A 118 10.61 1.36 7.98
N PRO A 119 9.74 0.48 8.49
CA PRO A 119 8.33 0.82 8.64
C PRO A 119 8.22 1.81 9.80
N THR A 120 8.13 3.11 9.52
CA THR A 120 7.87 4.09 10.58
C THR A 120 6.37 4.19 10.83
N SER A 121 6.01 4.21 12.12
CA SER A 121 4.66 4.53 12.59
C SER A 121 4.18 5.82 11.93
N PRO A 122 2.88 5.92 11.55
CA PRO A 122 2.30 7.12 10.99
C PRO A 122 2.17 8.29 11.99
N PHE A 123 2.93 8.29 13.09
CA PHE A 123 2.92 9.34 14.12
C PHE A 123 4.33 9.76 14.57
N ASP A 124 5.39 9.39 13.84
CA ASP A 124 6.76 9.73 14.26
C ASP A 124 7.17 11.14 13.78
N GLU A 125 7.33 12.07 14.73
CA GLU A 125 7.58 13.50 14.54
C GLU A 125 9.06 13.86 14.31
N ASN A 126 10.00 12.92 14.52
CA ASN A 126 11.45 13.20 14.57
C ASN A 126 12.20 12.96 13.24
N LEU A 127 11.56 13.14 12.09
CA LEU A 127 12.11 12.70 10.81
C LEU A 127 13.32 13.54 10.34
N VAL A 128 14.46 12.87 10.10
CA VAL A 128 15.63 13.42 9.40
C VAL A 128 15.81 12.65 8.08
N LEU A 129 15.69 13.36 6.95
CA LEU A 129 15.89 12.80 5.62
C LEU A 129 17.39 12.68 5.32
N TRP A 130 17.84 11.49 4.91
CA TRP A 130 19.23 11.27 4.49
C TRP A 130 19.46 11.81 3.09
N LYS A 131 20.46 12.67 2.92
CA LYS A 131 20.94 13.12 1.60
C LYS A 131 22.07 12.20 1.15
N GLY A 132 21.79 11.30 0.21
CA GLY A 132 22.83 10.52 -0.45
C GLY A 132 23.76 11.43 -1.24
N LYS A 133 25.06 11.19 -1.13
CA LYS A 133 26.12 11.83 -1.92
C LYS A 133 26.14 11.31 -3.34
#